data_AF-A0A5P8P212-F1
#
_entry.id   AF-A0A5P8P212-F1
#
_cell.length_a   1.000
_cell.length_b   1.000
_cell.length_c   1.000
_cell.angle_alpha   90.00
_cell.angle_beta   90.00
_cell.angle_gamma   90.00
#
_symmetry.space_group_name_H-M   'P 1'
#
loop_
_entity.id
_entity.type
_entity.pdbx_description
1 polymer ?
#
loop_
_entity_poly.entity_id
_entity_poly.type
_entity_poly.pdbx_seq_one_letter_code
_entity_poly.pdbx_strand_id
1 'polypeptide(L)'
;MKTRYKLITTTLVVGTLLNTGCSIKDTKSTDKKAQEVIKKKDSDISAKEVIKRNTSLEKEISSTKTEITSLEKKIKETNPGKKRVKIVKKKAELEKRIENLQNKQVDNAKAFQLSQQKKNISI
;
A
#
# COMPACT_ATOMS: atom_id res chain seq x y z
N MET A 1 -33.55 12.16 33.74
CA MET A 1 -33.53 10.90 32.95
C MET A 1 -33.92 11.22 31.51
N LYS A 2 -33.03 11.04 30.53
CA LYS A 2 -33.38 11.03 29.10
C LYS A 2 -32.56 9.94 28.37
N THR A 3 -33.33 9.06 27.73
CA THR A 3 -33.10 7.83 26.94
C THR A 3 -32.07 8.06 25.81
N ARG A 4 -30.98 7.29 25.67
CA ARG A 4 -30.80 5.97 25.00
C ARG A 4 -31.56 5.77 23.68
N TYR A 5 -30.89 6.01 22.56
CA TYR A 5 -31.12 5.36 21.24
C TYR A 5 -29.73 5.08 20.64
N LYS A 6 -29.17 3.87 20.78
CA LYS A 6 -29.19 2.75 19.80
C LYS A 6 -28.73 3.12 18.37
N LEU A 7 -27.41 3.09 18.18
CA LEU A 7 -26.66 2.26 17.23
C LEU A 7 -27.47 1.55 16.13
N ILE A 8 -27.35 1.94 14.84
CA ILE A 8 -27.55 1.06 13.68
C ILE A 8 -26.65 1.51 12.49
N THR A 9 -25.61 0.70 12.27
CA THR A 9 -24.99 0.24 11.01
C THR A 9 -25.14 1.04 9.70
N THR A 10 -24.00 1.32 9.07
CA THR A 10 -23.93 1.40 7.60
C THR A 10 -22.60 0.83 7.10
N THR A 11 -22.51 -0.50 7.17
CA THR A 11 -21.51 -1.29 6.46
C THR A 11 -22.02 -1.50 5.04
N LEU A 12 -21.55 -0.74 4.04
CA LEU A 12 -21.71 -1.12 2.63
C LEU A 12 -20.79 -0.32 1.69
N VAL A 13 -19.49 -0.60 1.72
CA VAL A 13 -18.61 -0.29 0.56
C VAL A 13 -17.99 -1.59 0.09
N VAL A 14 -18.86 -2.47 -0.42
CA VAL A 14 -18.52 -3.62 -1.25
C VAL A 14 -19.59 -3.64 -2.33
N GLY A 15 -19.25 -3.24 -3.58
CA GLY A 15 -20.24 -3.34 -4.66
C GLY A 15 -20.10 -2.45 -5.90
N THR A 16 -18.93 -1.92 -6.28
CA THR A 16 -18.76 -1.34 -7.62
C THR A 16 -18.01 -2.29 -8.55
N LEU A 17 -18.70 -3.39 -8.89
CA LEU A 17 -18.31 -4.34 -9.92
C LEU A 17 -19.56 -4.79 -10.69
N LEU A 18 -20.18 -3.85 -11.41
CA LEU A 18 -21.11 -4.11 -12.51
C LEU A 18 -20.84 -3.01 -13.55
N ASN A 19 -19.84 -3.22 -14.41
CA ASN A 19 -20.01 -3.83 -15.73
C ASN A 19 -21.00 -3.04 -16.60
N THR A 20 -20.56 -1.85 -17.03
CA THR A 20 -21.09 -1.16 -18.20
C THR A 20 -20.88 -2.03 -19.42
N GLY A 21 -21.96 -2.64 -19.91
CA GLY A 21 -22.01 -3.15 -21.27
C GLY A 21 -21.97 -1.98 -22.26
N CYS A 22 -20.93 -1.95 -23.08
CA CYS A 22 -20.94 -1.23 -24.35
C CYS A 22 -20.17 -2.08 -25.38
N SER A 23 -20.93 -2.57 -26.35
CA SER A 23 -20.44 -3.21 -27.57
C SER A 23 -19.47 -2.31 -28.32
N ILE A 24 -18.31 -2.85 -28.71
CA ILE A 24 -17.61 -2.41 -29.92
C ILE A 24 -17.11 -3.67 -30.65
N LYS A 25 -17.70 -3.90 -31.82
CA LYS A 25 -17.23 -4.82 -32.86
C LYS A 25 -15.90 -4.31 -33.43
N ASP A 26 -15.14 -5.27 -33.97
CA ASP A 26 -13.97 -5.11 -34.84
C ASP A 26 -12.63 -4.76 -34.16
N THR A 27 -11.80 -5.78 -33.97
CA THR A 27 -10.34 -5.61 -34.13
C THR A 27 -9.67 -6.89 -34.61
N LYS A 28 -8.94 -6.73 -35.71
CA LYS A 28 -8.27 -7.72 -36.54
C LYS A 28 -7.27 -8.58 -35.76
N SER A 29 -7.14 -9.84 -36.20
CA SER A 29 -6.10 -10.76 -35.75
C SER A 29 -4.72 -10.11 -35.88
N THR A 30 -4.02 -10.02 -34.76
CA THR A 30 -2.59 -9.70 -34.77
C THR A 30 -1.81 -10.94 -34.39
N ASP A 31 -0.84 -11.20 -35.26
CA ASP A 31 0.12 -12.29 -35.33
C ASP A 31 0.66 -12.79 -33.98
N LYS A 32 0.85 -14.11 -33.89
CA LYS A 32 1.50 -14.80 -32.76
C LYS A 32 2.99 -14.45 -32.72
N LYS A 33 3.34 -13.24 -32.31
CA LYS A 33 4.70 -12.92 -31.88
C LYS A 33 4.90 -13.45 -30.46
N ALA A 34 5.67 -14.53 -30.40
CA ALA A 34 6.37 -15.10 -29.26
C ALA A 34 6.34 -14.22 -27.99
N GLN A 35 5.40 -14.51 -27.10
CA GLN A 35 5.60 -14.20 -25.69
C GLN A 35 6.55 -15.25 -25.15
N GLU A 36 7.83 -14.89 -25.05
CA GLU A 36 8.75 -15.60 -24.18
C GLU A 36 8.27 -15.35 -22.73
N VAL A 37 7.42 -16.25 -22.24
CA VAL A 37 6.95 -16.25 -20.85
C VAL A 37 8.16 -16.60 -20.00
N ILE A 38 8.90 -15.59 -19.56
CA ILE A 38 9.76 -15.70 -18.39
C ILE A 38 8.82 -16.03 -17.24
N LYS A 39 8.63 -17.32 -16.97
CA LYS A 39 7.96 -17.83 -15.77
C LYS A 39 8.80 -17.37 -14.59
N LYS A 40 8.56 -16.15 -14.10
CA LYS A 40 8.91 -15.80 -12.73
C LYS A 40 8.26 -16.88 -11.89
N LYS A 41 9.06 -17.61 -11.11
CA LYS A 41 8.54 -18.45 -10.04
C LYS A 41 7.83 -17.49 -9.10
N ASP A 42 6.55 -17.30 -9.34
CA ASP A 42 5.70 -16.49 -8.49
C ASP A 42 5.54 -17.29 -7.21
N SER A 43 6.41 -17.02 -6.24
CA SER A 43 6.26 -17.57 -4.90
C SER A 43 4.88 -17.18 -4.40
N ASP A 44 4.05 -18.19 -4.17
CA ASP A 44 2.73 -18.02 -3.55
C ASP A 44 2.93 -17.43 -2.16
N ILE A 45 2.79 -16.11 -2.03
CA ILE A 45 2.83 -15.46 -0.73
C ILE A 45 1.53 -15.79 0.02
N SER A 46 1.66 -16.28 1.24
CA SER A 46 0.53 -16.64 2.10
C SER A 46 0.00 -15.45 2.90
N ALA A 47 -1.26 -15.51 3.35
CA ALA A 47 -1.84 -14.47 4.20
C ALA A 47 -1.02 -14.24 5.49
N LYS A 48 -0.54 -15.32 6.13
CA LYS A 48 0.33 -15.25 7.32
C LYS A 48 1.63 -14.51 7.05
N GLU A 49 2.22 -14.73 5.88
CA GLU A 49 3.47 -14.08 5.49
C GLU A 49 3.26 -12.58 5.21
N VAL A 50 2.17 -12.21 4.54
CA VAL A 50 1.79 -10.81 4.32
C VAL A 50 1.60 -10.08 5.64
N ILE A 51 0.87 -10.68 6.59
CA ILE A 51 0.67 -10.12 7.93
C ILE A 51 2.01 -9.91 8.62
N LYS A 52 2.88 -10.93 8.64
CA LYS A 52 4.20 -10.83 9.28
C LYS A 52 5.05 -9.70 8.67
N ARG A 53 5.10 -9.60 7.34
CA ARG A 53 5.85 -8.54 6.63
C ARG A 53 5.25 -7.17 6.93
N ASN A 54 3.93 -7.02 6.89
CA ASN A 54 3.27 -5.75 7.13
C ASN A 54 3.41 -5.29 8.59
N THR A 55 3.32 -6.19 9.58
CA THR A 55 3.59 -5.86 10.99
C THR A 55 5.04 -5.39 11.20
N SER A 56 6.01 -5.97 10.49
CA SER A 56 7.39 -5.49 10.53
C SER A 56 7.50 -4.07 9.96
N LEU A 57 6.87 -3.83 8.80
CA LEU A 57 6.85 -2.51 8.16
C LEU A 57 6.13 -1.47 9.04
N GLU A 58 5.05 -1.83 9.74
CA GLU A 58 4.35 -0.96 10.68
C GLU A 58 5.24 -0.53 11.85
N LYS A 59 6.03 -1.46 12.40
CA LYS A 59 7.01 -1.14 13.45
C LYS A 59 8.07 -0.17 12.94
N GLU A 60 8.59 -0.38 11.74
CA GLU A 60 9.56 0.53 11.11
C GLU A 60 8.95 1.91 10.83
N ILE A 61 7.72 1.98 10.33
CA ILE A 61 6.99 3.24 10.10
C ILE A 61 6.80 3.97 11.44
N SER A 62 6.38 3.26 12.50
CA SER A 62 6.17 3.84 13.83
C SER A 62 7.46 4.40 14.44
N SER A 63 8.57 3.66 14.33
CA SER A 63 9.89 4.13 14.74
C SER A 63 10.32 5.37 13.96
N THR A 64 10.15 5.35 12.63
CA THR A 64 10.48 6.49 11.77
C THR A 64 9.64 7.72 12.09
N LYS A 65 8.33 7.55 12.35
CA LYS A 65 7.45 8.63 12.80
C LYS A 65 7.91 9.25 14.11
N THR A 66 8.37 8.42 15.06
CA THR A 66 8.91 8.91 16.34
C THR A 66 10.17 9.75 16.12
N GLU A 67 11.06 9.33 15.21
CA GLU A 67 12.24 10.12 14.84
C GLU A 67 11.84 11.45 14.19
N ILE A 68 10.86 11.46 13.28
CA ILE A 68 10.32 12.68 12.68
C ILE A 68 9.81 13.64 13.75
N THR A 69 9.00 13.17 14.70
CA THR A 69 8.49 14.00 15.81
C THR A 69 9.64 14.60 16.63
N SER A 70 10.72 13.84 16.87
CA SER A 70 11.92 14.35 17.53
C SER A 70 12.62 15.44 16.72
N LEU A 71 12.73 15.26 15.39
CA LEU A 71 13.30 16.28 14.50
C LEU A 71 12.42 17.52 14.43
N GLU A 72 11.09 17.40 14.43
CA GLU A 72 10.17 18.53 14.45
C GLU A 72 10.34 19.38 15.71
N LYS A 73 10.48 18.73 16.88
CA LYS A 73 10.81 19.43 18.13
C LYS A 73 12.12 20.19 18.00
N LYS A 74 13.18 19.54 17.48
CA LYS A 74 14.48 20.19 17.24
C LYS A 74 14.39 21.36 16.25
N ILE A 75 13.56 21.27 15.22
CA ILE A 75 13.36 22.36 14.23
C ILE A 75 12.73 23.59 14.88
N LYS A 76 11.82 23.41 15.85
CA LYS A 76 11.20 24.50 16.61
C LYS A 76 12.18 25.18 17.55
N GLU A 77 13.09 24.41 18.15
CA GLU A 77 14.11 24.90 19.09
C GLU A 77 15.35 25.48 18.38
N THR A 78 15.54 25.18 17.09
CA THR A 78 16.72 25.64 16.33
C THR A 78 16.42 26.92 15.56
N ASN A 79 17.23 27.96 15.79
CA ASN A 79 17.15 29.22 15.05
C ASN A 79 17.31 29.03 13.52
N PRO A 80 16.67 29.87 12.69
CA PRO A 80 16.85 29.83 11.24
C PRO A 80 18.32 29.89 10.83
N GLY A 81 18.74 28.99 9.94
CA GLY A 81 20.11 28.94 9.44
C GLY A 81 20.53 27.55 8.97
N LYS A 82 21.82 27.40 8.64
CA LYS A 82 22.38 26.15 8.08
C LYS A 82 22.08 24.91 8.93
N LYS A 83 22.08 25.04 10.26
CA LYS A 83 21.74 23.93 11.18
C LYS A 83 20.28 23.50 11.01
N ARG A 84 19.33 24.43 11.03
CA ARG A 84 17.90 24.14 10.84
C ARG A 84 17.63 23.50 9.48
N VAL A 85 18.27 23.98 8.41
CA VAL A 85 18.14 23.41 7.06
C VAL A 85 18.57 21.94 7.02
N LYS A 86 19.67 21.57 7.69
CA LYS A 86 20.11 20.16 7.77
C LYS A 86 19.08 19.28 8.47
N ILE A 87 18.47 19.77 9.55
CA ILE A 87 17.45 19.02 10.30
C ILE A 87 16.18 18.84 9.45
N VAL A 88 15.75 19.90 8.75
CA VAL A 88 14.61 19.83 7.81
C VAL A 88 14.87 18.85 6.67
N LYS A 89 16.08 18.86 6.08
CA LYS A 89 16.45 17.89 5.05
C LYS A 89 16.37 16.45 5.55
N LYS A 90 16.92 16.18 6.75
CA LYS A 90 16.83 14.86 7.38
C LYS A 90 15.37 14.45 7.61
N LYS A 91 14.52 15.38 8.06
CA LYS A 91 13.08 15.13 8.22
C LYS A 91 12.44 14.69 6.90
N ALA A 92 12.68 15.42 5.82
CA ALA A 92 12.13 15.09 4.50
C ALA A 92 12.61 13.72 3.98
N GLU A 93 13.86 13.35 4.25
CA GLU A 93 14.39 12.01 3.92
C GLU A 93 13.65 10.89 4.69
N LEU A 94 13.31 11.12 5.96
CA LEU A 94 12.51 10.17 6.76
C LEU A 94 11.05 10.11 6.29
N GLU A 95 10.45 11.24 5.89
CA GLU A 95 9.11 11.26 5.29
C GLU A 95 9.07 10.42 4.01
N LYS A 96 10.07 10.58 3.13
CA LYS A 96 10.23 9.74 1.93
C LYS A 96 10.46 8.26 2.27
N ARG A 97 11.16 7.96 3.37
CA ARG A 97 11.32 6.59 3.86
C ARG A 97 9.97 5.98 4.26
N ILE A 98 9.09 6.73 4.94
CA ILE A 98 7.75 6.25 5.29
C ILE A 98 6.95 5.92 4.02
N GLU A 99 6.96 6.80 3.02
CA GLU A 99 6.27 6.57 1.74
C GLU A 99 6.75 5.28 1.08
N ASN A 100 8.07 5.04 1.05
CA ASN A 100 8.64 3.80 0.52
C ASN A 100 8.19 2.56 1.31
N LEU A 101 8.10 2.65 2.64
CA LEU A 101 7.61 1.55 3.48
C LEU A 101 6.12 1.27 3.23
N GLN A 102 5.31 2.30 3.02
CA GLN A 102 3.89 2.16 2.67
C GLN A 102 3.71 1.52 1.28
N ASN A 103 4.53 1.93 0.31
CA ASN A 103 4.53 1.30 -1.02
C ASN A 103 4.86 -0.20 -0.94
N LYS A 104 5.81 -0.61 -0.07
CA LYS A 104 6.08 -2.04 0.17
C LYS A 104 4.87 -2.79 0.76
N GLN A 105 4.07 -2.16 1.61
CA GLN A 105 2.84 -2.78 2.13
C GLN A 105 1.82 -3.00 1.00
N VAL A 106 1.69 -2.04 0.09
CA VAL A 106 0.83 -2.15 -1.10
C VAL A 106 1.33 -3.27 -2.01
N ASP A 107 2.64 -3.37 -2.25
CA ASP A 107 3.23 -4.41 -3.09
C ASP A 107 3.02 -5.81 -2.49
N ASN A 108 3.15 -5.97 -1.17
CA ASN A 108 2.83 -7.22 -0.49
C ASN A 108 1.34 -7.60 -0.67
N ALA A 109 0.43 -6.63 -0.58
CA ALA A 109 -1.00 -6.85 -0.78
C ALA A 109 -1.33 -7.25 -2.23
N LYS A 110 -0.71 -6.58 -3.22
CA LYS A 110 -0.84 -6.94 -4.64
C LYS A 110 -0.31 -8.35 -4.92
N ALA A 111 0.85 -8.70 -4.37
CA ALA A 111 1.42 -10.04 -4.52
C ALA A 111 0.49 -11.13 -3.96
N PHE A 112 -0.16 -10.86 -2.82
CA PHE A 112 -1.16 -11.76 -2.26
C PHE A 112 -2.42 -11.87 -3.11
N GLN A 113 -2.93 -10.75 -3.62
CA GLN A 113 -4.09 -10.77 -4.53
C GLN A 113 -3.80 -11.60 -5.79
N LEU A 114 -2.61 -11.45 -6.38
CA LEU A 114 -2.18 -12.22 -7.54
C LEU A 114 -2.05 -13.72 -7.23
N SER A 115 -1.60 -14.11 -6.02
CA SER A 115 -1.55 -15.52 -5.62
C SER A 115 -2.94 -16.13 -5.43
N GLN A 116 -3.92 -15.36 -4.94
CA GLN A 116 -5.32 -15.80 -4.87
C GLN A 116 -5.95 -15.97 -6.25
N GLN A 117 -5.72 -15.03 -7.18
CA GLN A 117 -6.26 -15.10 -8.54
C GLN A 117 -5.77 -16.35 -9.29
N LYS A 118 -4.48 -16.69 -9.17
CA LYS A 118 -3.92 -17.90 -9.80
C LYS A 118 -4.55 -19.18 -9.30
N LYS A 119 -4.81 -19.27 -7.99
CA LYS A 119 -5.50 -20.41 -7.39
C LYS A 119 -6.93 -20.57 -7.93
N ASN A 120 -7.64 -19.47 -8.14
CA ASN A 120 -9.01 -19.49 -8.66
C ASN A 120 -9.10 -19.81 -10.16
N ILE A 121 -8.05 -19.56 -10.95
CA ILE A 121 -8.02 -19.86 -12.40
C ILE A 121 -7.60 -21.32 -12.66
N SER A 122 -6.99 -21.99 -11.68
CA SER A 122 -6.58 -23.41 -11.77
C SER A 122 -7.66 -24.41 -11.26
N ILE A 123 -8.89 -23.96 -11.04
CA ILE A 123 -10.07 -24.78 -10.75
C ILE A 123 -10.95 -24.79 -12.00
#